data_AF-A0A954HPL3-F1
#
_entry.id   AF-A0A954HPL3-F1
#
_cell.length_a   1.000
_cell.length_b   1.000
_cell.length_c   1.000
_cell.angle_alpha   90.00
_cell.angle_beta   90.00
_cell.angle_gamma   90.00
#
_symmetry.space_group_name_H-M   'P 1'
#
loop_
_entity.id
_entity.type
_entity.pdbx_description
1 polymer ?
#
loop_
_entity_poly.entity_id
_entity_poly.type
_entity_poly.pdbx_seq_one_letter_code
_entity_poly.pdbx_strand_id
1 'polypeptide(L)'
;MQRATSFLGLAVMVLLAWAMSSHRTKVSLRIVLGGLLLQFSFAALILKTDTGAAAFDLIGDFFQAVLGFVDSGTAFLFDIFPR
;
A
#
# COMPACT_ATOMS: atom_id res chain seq x y z
N MET A 1 -14.73 18.63 4.23
CA MET A 1 -14.05 18.78 2.92
C MET A 1 -13.15 17.58 2.61
N GLN A 2 -12.13 17.28 3.42
CA GLN A 2 -11.12 16.24 3.13
C GLN A 2 -11.68 14.83 2.88
N ARG A 3 -12.66 14.37 3.66
CA ARG A 3 -13.30 13.05 3.46
C ARG A 3 -14.01 12.91 2.11
N ALA A 4 -14.63 13.99 1.61
CA ALA A 4 -15.28 14.00 0.30
C ALA A 4 -14.25 13.93 -0.82
N THR A 5 -13.13 14.64 -0.68
CA THR A 5 -12.00 14.57 -1.62
C THR A 5 -11.42 13.16 -1.69
N SER A 6 -11.24 12.47 -0.55
CA SER A 6 -10.76 11.08 -0.52
C SER A 6 -11.72 10.12 -1.23
N PHE A 7 -13.02 10.25 -0.98
CA PHE A 7 -14.03 9.40 -1.65
C PHE A 7 -14.08 9.66 -3.16
N LEU A 8 -14.03 10.93 -3.57
CA LEU A 8 -14.00 11.30 -4.98
C LEU A 8 -12.72 10.81 -5.66
N GLY A 9 -11.57 10.89 -4.99
CA GLY A 9 -10.31 10.33 -5.49
C GLY A 9 -10.42 8.82 -5.75
N LEU A 10 -11.01 8.07 -4.83
CA LEU A 10 -11.25 6.63 -5.02
C LEU A 10 -12.16 6.34 -6.22
N ALA A 11 -13.27 7.08 -6.34
CA ALA A 11 -14.19 6.93 -7.48
C ALA A 11 -13.49 7.22 -8.81
N VAL A 12 -12.68 8.29 -8.88
CA VAL A 12 -11.90 8.65 -10.07
C VAL A 12 -10.89 7.56 -10.43
N MET A 13 -10.18 6.99 -9.45
CA MET A 13 -9.22 5.91 -9.69
C MET A 13 -9.89 4.66 -10.27
N VAL A 14 -11.05 4.26 -9.72
CA VAL A 14 -11.82 3.12 -10.25
C VAL A 14 -12.33 3.40 -11.66
N LEU A 15 -12.81 4.62 -11.93
CA LEU A 15 -13.27 5.03 -13.26
C LEU A 15 -12.13 5.05 -14.27
N LEU A 16 -10.94 5.52 -13.88
CA LEU A 16 -9.75 5.53 -14.74
C LEU A 16 -9.30 4.11 -15.07
N ALA A 17 -9.24 3.22 -14.07
CA ALA A 17 -8.92 1.81 -14.28
C ALA A 17 -9.93 1.13 -15.21
N TRP A 18 -11.22 1.45 -15.09
CA TRP A 18 -12.24 0.98 -16.03
C TRP A 18 -12.06 1.56 -17.44
N ALA A 19 -11.74 2.84 -17.58
CA ALA A 19 -11.50 3.49 -18.86
C ALA A 19 -10.28 2.91 -19.61
N MET A 20 -9.22 2.55 -18.87
CA MET A 20 -8.01 1.92 -19.40
C MET A 20 -8.19 0.41 -19.68
N SER A 21 -9.27 -0.22 -19.22
CA SER A 21 -9.51 -1.65 -19.44
C SER A 21 -9.78 -1.97 -20.91
N SER A 22 -9.05 -2.94 -21.46
CA SER A 22 -9.24 -3.41 -22.84
C SER A 22 -10.60 -4.07 -23.08
N HIS A 23 -11.25 -4.59 -22.03
CA HIS A 23 -12.55 -5.26 -22.12
C HIS A 23 -13.51 -4.74 -21.04
N ARG A 24 -13.95 -3.49 -21.20
CA ARG A 24 -14.79 -2.74 -20.24
C ARG A 24 -16.07 -3.45 -19.79
N THR A 25 -16.63 -4.31 -20.64
CA THR A 25 -17.87 -5.07 -20.37
C THR A 25 -17.64 -6.35 -19.57
N LYS A 26 -16.40 -6.85 -19.50
CA LYS A 26 -16.03 -8.05 -18.73
C LYS A 26 -15.53 -7.72 -17.33
N VAL A 27 -15.46 -6.45 -16.96
CA VAL A 27 -15.08 -6.03 -15.62
C VAL A 27 -16.17 -6.46 -14.64
N SER A 28 -15.84 -7.41 -13.78
CA SER A 28 -16.77 -7.93 -12.79
C SER A 28 -16.82 -7.01 -11.56
N LEU A 29 -17.95 -6.32 -11.41
CA LEU A 29 -18.18 -5.44 -10.26
C LEU A 29 -18.03 -6.17 -8.92
N ARG A 30 -18.34 -7.47 -8.87
CA ARG A 30 -18.12 -8.30 -7.67
C ARG A 30 -16.65 -8.38 -7.25
N ILE A 31 -15.72 -8.47 -8.22
CA ILE A 31 -14.28 -8.52 -7.93
C ILE A 31 -13.79 -7.14 -7.52
N VAL A 32 -14.21 -6.08 -8.21
CA VAL A 32 -13.84 -4.70 -7.87
C VAL A 32 -14.31 -4.35 -6.45
N LEU A 33 -15.57 -4.62 -6.12
CA LEU A 33 -16.11 -4.40 -4.77
C LEU A 33 -15.44 -5.30 -3.73
N GLY A 34 -15.14 -6.56 -4.08
CA GLY A 34 -14.41 -7.47 -3.18
C GLY A 34 -13.00 -6.94 -2.86
N GLY A 35 -12.26 -6.49 -3.87
CA GLY A 35 -10.94 -5.87 -3.68
C GLY A 35 -11.01 -4.58 -2.87
N LEU A 36 -12.02 -3.74 -3.13
CA LEU A 36 -12.23 -2.50 -2.39
C LEU A 36 -12.56 -2.77 -0.91
N LEU A 37 -13.45 -3.72 -0.64
CA LEU A 37 -13.77 -4.17 0.72
C LEU A 37 -12.54 -4.74 1.42
N LEU A 38 -11.74 -5.54 0.73
CA LEU A 38 -10.51 -6.11 1.28
C LEU A 38 -9.51 -4.99 1.64
N GLN A 39 -9.32 -4.00 0.77
CA GLN A 39 -8.48 -2.83 1.03
C GLN A 39 -8.93 -2.08 2.28
N PHE A 40 -10.23 -1.76 2.41
CA PHE A 40 -10.75 -1.09 3.59
C PHE A 40 -10.66 -1.97 4.84
N SER A 41 -10.81 -3.29 4.71
CA SER A 41 -10.69 -4.24 5.81
C SER A 41 -9.26 -4.27 6.35
N PHE A 42 -8.26 -4.35 5.47
CA PHE A 42 -6.85 -4.24 5.87
C PHE A 42 -6.51 -2.87 6.45
N ALA A 43 -6.99 -1.79 5.83
CA ALA A 43 -6.77 -0.44 6.37
C ALA A 43 -7.35 -0.30 7.78
N ALA A 44 -8.56 -0.82 8.02
CA ALA A 44 -9.17 -0.80 9.34
C ALA A 44 -8.43 -1.72 10.32
N LEU A 45 -8.03 -2.92 9.90
CA LEU A 45 -7.29 -3.85 10.74
C LEU A 45 -5.94 -3.26 11.16
N ILE A 46 -5.16 -2.72 10.21
CA ILE A 46 -3.80 -2.25 10.46
C ILE A 46 -3.79 -0.86 11.12
N LEU A 47 -4.57 0.10 10.62
CA LEU A 47 -4.49 1.50 11.09
C LEU A 47 -5.35 1.79 12.32
N LYS A 48 -6.37 0.96 12.62
CA LYS A 48 -7.31 1.22 13.71
C LYS A 48 -7.16 0.27 14.89
N THR A 49 -6.51 -0.89 14.73
CA THR A 49 -6.30 -1.83 15.84
C THR A 49 -4.87 -1.77 16.32
N ASP A 50 -4.67 -1.77 17.65
CA ASP A 50 -3.34 -1.71 18.26
C ASP A 50 -2.49 -2.94 17.89
N THR A 51 -3.12 -4.11 17.82
CA THR A 51 -2.45 -5.35 17.38
C THR A 51 -2.02 -5.27 15.91
N GLY A 52 -2.84 -4.66 15.04
CA GLY A 52 -2.51 -4.48 13.63
C GLY A 52 -1.36 -3.50 13.42
N ALA A 53 -1.34 -2.40 14.17
CA ALA A 53 -0.24 -1.44 14.16
C ALA A 53 1.06 -2.09 14.63
N ALA A 54 1.05 -2.78 15.76
CA ALA A 54 2.23 -3.47 16.28
C ALA A 54 2.79 -4.55 15.33
N ALA A 55 1.90 -5.29 14.65
CA ALA A 55 2.32 -6.27 13.64
C ALA A 55 2.94 -5.60 12.41
N PHE A 56 2.42 -4.44 12.00
CA PHE A 56 2.97 -3.67 10.88
C PHE A 56 4.33 -3.06 11.22
N ASP A 57 4.49 -2.52 12.43
CA ASP A 57 5.75 -1.99 12.92
C ASP A 57 6.84 -3.08 12.98
N LEU A 58 6.50 -4.29 13.45
CA LEU A 58 7.43 -5.42 13.45
C LEU A 58 7.95 -5.76 12.05
N ILE A 59 7.06 -5.72 11.04
CA ILE A 59 7.44 -5.94 9.64
C ILE A 59 8.33 -4.79 9.16
N GLY A 60 8.00 -3.55 9.53
CA GLY A 60 8.81 -2.37 9.24
C GLY A 60 10.23 -2.48 9.80
N ASP A 61 10.36 -2.89 11.05
CA ASP A 61 11.66 -3.09 11.71
C ASP A 61 12.47 -4.21 11.05
N PHE A 62 11.81 -5.28 10.61
CA PHE A 62 12.47 -6.34 9.85
C PHE A 62 13.04 -5.81 8.52
N PHE A 63 12.27 -5.04 7.76
CA PHE A 63 12.76 -4.46 6.51
C PHE A 63 13.89 -3.43 6.76
N GLN A 64 13.81 -2.64 7.82
CA GLN A 64 14.91 -1.74 8.21
C GLN A 64 16.19 -2.52 8.53
N ALA A 65 16.09 -3.64 9.25
CA ALA A 65 17.24 -4.49 9.51
C ALA A 65 17.85 -5.06 8.22
N VAL A 66 17.01 -5.50 7.27
CA VAL A 66 17.47 -5.97 5.95
C VAL A 66 18.16 -4.85 5.18
N LEU A 67 17.60 -3.64 5.18
CA LEU A 67 18.22 -2.47 4.55
C LEU A 67 19.55 -2.12 5.19
N GLY A 68 19.71 -2.26 6.51
CA GLY A 68 20.99 -2.06 7.19
C GLY A 68 22.11 -2.98 6.68
N PHE A 69 21.79 -4.21 6.26
CA PHE A 69 22.76 -5.09 5.60
C PHE A 69 23.13 -4.61 4.19
N VAL A 70 22.16 -4.04 3.46
CA VAL A 70 22.41 -3.43 2.14
C VAL A 70 23.27 -2.19 2.28
N ASP A 71 23.00 -1.33 3.25
CA ASP A 71 23.78 -0.12 3.53
C ASP A 71 25.23 -0.48 3.89
N SER A 72 25.42 -1.51 4.71
CA SER A 72 26.76 -2.02 5.05
C SER A 72 27.51 -2.55 3.82
N GLY A 73 26.82 -3.26 2.92
CA GLY A 73 27.42 -3.78 1.69
C GLY A 73 27.75 -2.68 0.67
N THR A 74 26.90 -1.66 0.55
CA THR A 74 27.14 -0.52 -0.34
C THR A 74 28.24 0.40 0.18
N ALA A 75 28.32 0.61 1.50
CA ALA A 75 29.42 1.33 2.13
C ALA A 75 30.77 0.62 1.87
N PHE A 76 30.82 -0.71 1.93
CA PHE A 76 32.03 -1.48 1.58
C PHE A 76 32.43 -1.32 0.11
N LEU A 77 31.47 -1.34 -0.81
CA LEU A 77 31.74 -1.26 -2.25
C LEU A 77 32.09 0.15 -2.74
N PHE A 78 31.49 1.17 -2.15
CA PHE A 78 31.55 2.54 -2.69
C PHE A 78 32.21 3.56 -1.75
N ASP A 79 32.62 3.18 -0.53
CA ASP A 79 33.15 4.07 0.52
C ASP A 79 32.21 5.26 0.84
N ILE A 80 30.92 5.10 0.55
CA ILE A 80 29.88 6.05 0.89
C ILE A 80 29.39 5.65 2.27
N PHE A 81 29.97 6.23 3.32
CA PHE A 81 29.32 6.23 4.64
C PHE A 81 28.10 7.16 4.54
N PRO A 82 26.85 6.64 4.60
CA PRO A 82 25.70 7.52 4.80
C PRO A 82 25.90 8.22 6.15
N ARG A 83 25.82 9.55 6.12
CA ARG A 83 25.89 10.41 7.32
C ARG A 83 24.55 10.42 8.04
#